data_AF-A0A439VPD7-F1
#
_entry.id   AF-A0A439VPD7-F1
#
_cell.length_a   1.000
_cell.length_b   1.000
_cell.length_c   1.000
_cell.angle_alpha   90.00
_cell.angle_beta   90.00
_cell.angle_gamma   90.00
#
_symmetry.space_group_name_H-M   'P 1'
#
loop_
_entity.id
_entity.type
_entity.pdbx_description
1 polymer ?
#
loop_
_entity_poly.entity_id
_entity_poly.type
_entity_poly.pdbx_seq_one_letter_code
_entity_poly.pdbx_strand_id
1 'polypeptide(L)'
;MKVAVLDFGKTNSKLFVFGQDGRILDERRTQPKWVRQGGFSVLDEATLRDWALGAVANAVDSHGVEGLMVSGHGCTFALIDEAALTHPILDYEQEPPVEIAARIDGRIPDFAETFSPRLPLGFNYGRHMLWLQEVDPDAFAASKSILGYPQYWSWRLGGRAVSEVSYLGCHSHLWAPRSRDFSSLVDAQGWRDRMPAFERAGSVVGQGHFGGAARPVAIHNGVHDSNAALHAYRRQELGPVTVVSTGTWVIVLNPDCPLDALDRDRDMLVNVDVDGGPVPTIRFMGGREFATISDGWQGEIAGPVVQRVIDAGIMALPSFAPGGPMSGRSGRLAGRTPDAEERAAVALLYVALMVDLSLDLIHSKNTVIVDGGLNTGGLLAGLLAQLRPAQAFLQGATLEGSATGAAALAFESVGREFAAEVPERVHASRLTGLAGYRSDWRAFTMDRGISRAAAGGAR
;
A
#
# COMPACT_ATOMS: atom_id res chain seq x y z
N MET A 1 13.07 8.84 -24.82
CA MET A 1 12.87 8.95 -23.36
C MET A 1 13.17 7.64 -22.70
N LYS A 2 14.11 7.69 -21.77
CA LYS A 2 14.28 6.71 -20.70
C LYS A 2 14.01 7.43 -19.39
N VAL A 3 13.32 6.76 -18.48
CA VAL A 3 12.95 7.32 -17.17
C VAL A 3 13.63 6.50 -16.09
N ALA A 4 14.33 7.18 -15.18
CA ALA A 4 14.73 6.57 -13.92
C ALA A 4 13.59 6.70 -12.91
N VAL A 5 13.23 5.59 -12.27
CA VAL A 5 12.27 5.57 -11.16
C VAL A 5 13.02 5.19 -9.91
N LEU A 6 13.03 6.09 -8.93
CA LEU A 6 13.42 5.79 -7.55
C LEU A 6 12.18 5.25 -6.84
N ASP A 7 12.20 3.98 -6.44
CA ASP A 7 11.13 3.35 -5.67
C ASP A 7 11.60 3.15 -4.22
N PHE A 8 11.21 4.08 -3.35
CA PHE A 8 11.64 4.15 -1.96
C PHE A 8 10.66 3.41 -1.05
N GLY A 9 10.86 2.11 -0.89
CA GLY A 9 10.18 1.28 0.09
C GLY A 9 10.79 1.41 1.50
N LYS A 10 10.06 0.95 2.53
CA LYS A 10 10.48 1.04 3.95
C LYS A 10 11.76 0.29 4.26
N THR A 11 11.95 -0.89 3.65
CA THR A 11 13.05 -1.82 3.95
C THR A 11 13.97 -2.06 2.76
N ASN A 12 13.53 -1.69 1.55
CA ASN A 12 14.28 -1.85 0.32
C ASN A 12 13.98 -0.67 -0.59
N SER A 13 15.02 0.01 -1.04
CA SER A 13 14.95 1.14 -1.95
C SER A 13 15.59 0.72 -3.27
N LYS A 14 14.91 0.97 -4.38
CA LYS A 14 15.37 0.57 -5.71
C LYS A 14 15.46 1.75 -6.65
N LEU A 15 16.34 1.65 -7.65
CA LEU A 15 16.31 2.47 -8.85
C LEU A 15 16.11 1.55 -10.03
N PHE A 16 15.15 1.87 -10.89
CA PHE A 16 14.94 1.22 -12.17
C PHE A 16 15.14 2.23 -13.30
N VAL A 17 15.72 1.80 -14.41
CA VAL A 17 15.71 2.58 -15.66
C VAL A 17 14.76 1.90 -16.63
N PHE A 18 13.72 2.61 -17.04
CA PHE A 18 12.73 2.11 -17.99
C PHE A 18 12.96 2.64 -19.40
N GLY A 19 12.90 1.73 -20.37
CA GLY A 19 12.69 2.05 -21.78
C GLY A 19 11.21 2.35 -22.08
N GLN A 20 10.95 2.94 -23.25
CA GLN A 20 9.58 3.22 -23.70
C GLN A 20 8.77 1.94 -23.98
N ASP A 21 9.46 0.85 -24.30
CA ASP A 21 8.92 -0.49 -24.50
C ASP A 21 8.55 -1.21 -23.19
N GLY A 22 8.58 -0.50 -22.05
CA GLY A 22 8.24 -1.05 -20.74
C GLY A 22 9.37 -1.86 -20.09
N ARG A 23 10.47 -2.12 -20.81
CA ARG A 23 11.58 -2.95 -20.29
C ARG A 23 12.42 -2.21 -19.27
N ILE A 24 12.83 -2.95 -18.25
CA ILE A 24 13.84 -2.52 -17.28
C ILE A 24 15.23 -2.70 -17.92
N LEU A 25 15.96 -1.60 -18.06
CA LEU A 25 17.29 -1.51 -18.66
C LEU A 25 18.42 -1.57 -17.61
N ASP A 26 18.11 -1.18 -16.37
CA ASP A 26 19.04 -1.17 -15.24
C ASP A 26 18.23 -1.28 -13.95
N GLU A 27 18.82 -1.94 -12.95
CA GLU A 27 18.26 -2.04 -11.61
C GLU A 27 19.38 -1.88 -10.58
N ARG A 28 19.13 -1.05 -9.56
CA ARG A 28 20.01 -0.92 -8.39
C ARG A 28 19.18 -0.96 -7.13
N ARG A 29 19.80 -1.40 -6.05
CA ARG A 29 19.14 -1.51 -4.74
C ARG A 29 20.03 -1.01 -3.62
N THR A 30 19.38 -0.52 -2.57
CA THR A 30 19.97 -0.21 -1.28
C THR A 30 18.95 -0.47 -0.18
N GLN A 31 19.40 -0.44 1.07
CA GLN A 31 18.53 -0.51 2.22
C GLN A 31 18.51 0.86 2.91
N PRO A 32 17.34 1.50 3.06
CA PRO A 32 17.23 2.69 3.89
C PRO A 32 17.58 2.34 5.34
N LYS A 33 18.29 3.24 6.01
CA LYS A 33 18.65 3.07 7.42
C LYS A 33 17.75 3.94 8.28
N TRP A 34 17.22 3.34 9.34
CA TRP A 34 16.45 4.02 10.37
C TRP A 34 17.29 4.08 11.64
N VAL A 35 17.68 5.29 12.06
CA VAL A 35 18.64 5.54 13.14
C VAL A 35 17.96 6.23 14.32
N ARG A 36 18.52 6.07 15.52
CA ARG A 36 18.01 6.74 16.72
C ARG A 36 18.63 8.13 16.86
N GLN A 37 17.80 9.17 16.87
CA GLN A 37 18.20 10.56 17.06
C GLN A 37 17.15 11.30 17.89
N GLY A 38 17.57 12.00 18.94
CA GLY A 38 16.68 12.86 19.74
C GLY A 38 15.49 12.14 20.40
N GLY A 39 15.59 10.83 20.67
CA GLY A 39 14.47 10.05 21.18
C GLY A 39 13.49 9.53 20.12
N PHE A 40 13.78 9.79 18.84
CA PHE A 40 13.04 9.28 17.68
C PHE A 40 13.86 8.28 16.87
N SER A 41 13.17 7.41 16.12
CA SER A 41 13.70 6.62 15.02
C SER A 41 13.42 7.45 13.77
N VAL A 42 14.46 7.75 13.02
CA VAL A 42 14.41 8.67 11.89
C VAL A 42 15.17 8.11 10.72
N LEU A 43 14.80 8.51 9.51
CA LEU A 43 15.51 8.14 8.31
C LEU A 43 16.91 8.77 8.32
N ASP A 44 17.93 7.98 8.04
CA ASP A 44 19.25 8.47 7.63
C ASP A 44 19.15 9.04 6.20
N GLU A 45 18.56 10.24 6.11
CA GLU A 45 18.28 10.94 4.85
C GLU A 45 19.56 11.16 4.05
N ALA A 46 20.64 11.53 4.73
CA ALA A 46 21.90 11.84 4.06
C ALA A 46 22.44 10.61 3.31
N THR A 47 22.47 9.44 3.96
CA THR A 47 22.93 8.21 3.33
C THR A 47 22.04 7.81 2.14
N LEU A 48 20.71 7.90 2.29
CA LEU A 48 19.80 7.54 1.20
C LEU A 48 19.87 8.55 0.04
N ARG A 49 20.00 9.84 0.34
CA ARG A 49 20.18 10.92 -0.64
C ARG A 49 21.45 10.73 -1.44
N ASP A 50 22.58 10.49 -0.78
CA ASP A 50 23.87 10.36 -1.46
C ASP A 50 23.87 9.11 -2.37
N TRP A 51 23.25 8.01 -1.92
CA TRP A 51 23.01 6.86 -2.79
C TRP A 51 22.11 7.21 -3.99
N ALA A 52 20.99 7.90 -3.76
CA ALA A 52 20.05 8.25 -4.82
C ALA A 52 20.69 9.15 -5.88
N LEU A 53 21.43 10.18 -5.47
CA LEU A 53 22.17 11.07 -6.37
C LEU A 53 23.21 10.29 -7.20
N GLY A 54 24.00 9.42 -6.56
CA GLY A 54 24.97 8.58 -7.26
C GLY A 54 24.31 7.59 -8.23
N ALA A 55 23.19 6.97 -7.81
CA ALA A 55 22.45 6.05 -8.66
C ALA A 55 21.80 6.77 -9.86
N VAL A 56 21.22 7.94 -9.67
CA VAL A 56 20.68 8.73 -10.78
C VAL A 56 21.79 9.19 -11.72
N ALA A 57 22.90 9.73 -11.21
CA ALA A 57 24.04 10.16 -12.03
C ALA A 57 24.58 9.02 -12.92
N ASN A 58 24.84 7.85 -12.32
CA ASN A 58 25.31 6.69 -13.04
C ASN A 58 24.28 6.17 -14.06
N ALA A 59 22.97 6.28 -13.77
CA ALA A 59 21.92 5.87 -14.71
C ALA A 59 21.83 6.85 -15.90
N VAL A 60 21.98 8.14 -15.62
CA VAL A 60 22.05 9.19 -16.64
C VAL A 60 23.25 8.98 -17.56
N ASP A 61 24.44 8.73 -17.01
CA ASP A 61 25.65 8.54 -17.82
C ASP A 61 25.61 7.25 -18.65
N SER A 62 25.08 6.17 -18.09
CA SER A 62 25.07 4.86 -18.76
C SER A 62 23.93 4.72 -19.78
N HIS A 63 22.79 5.36 -19.52
CA HIS A 63 21.57 5.14 -20.31
C HIS A 63 21.03 6.39 -20.97
N GLY A 64 21.51 7.59 -20.65
CA GLY A 64 20.93 8.84 -21.16
C GLY A 64 19.51 9.05 -20.66
N VAL A 65 19.30 8.89 -19.35
CA VAL A 65 18.00 9.14 -18.70
C VAL A 65 17.58 10.59 -18.92
N GLU A 66 16.32 10.78 -19.33
CA GLU A 66 15.74 12.09 -19.67
C GLU A 66 14.75 12.59 -18.61
N GLY A 67 14.21 11.67 -17.79
CA GLY A 67 13.28 11.99 -16.70
C GLY A 67 13.54 11.16 -15.44
N LEU A 68 13.22 11.74 -14.29
CA LEU A 68 13.35 11.15 -12.97
C LEU A 68 11.99 11.20 -12.25
N MET A 69 11.51 10.05 -11.83
CA MET A 69 10.26 9.89 -11.08
C MET A 69 10.54 9.24 -9.73
N VAL A 70 9.72 9.57 -8.73
CA VAL A 70 9.78 8.93 -7.40
C VAL A 70 8.47 8.20 -7.11
N SER A 71 8.57 6.94 -6.74
CA SER A 71 7.55 6.18 -6.03
C SER A 71 8.01 6.02 -4.58
N GLY A 72 7.10 6.10 -3.61
CA GLY A 72 7.48 5.94 -2.20
C GLY A 72 6.37 5.35 -1.35
N HIS A 73 6.79 4.68 -0.28
CA HIS A 73 5.88 4.16 0.74
C HIS A 73 5.09 5.30 1.42
N GLY A 74 3.89 4.99 1.93
CA GLY A 74 3.07 5.92 2.69
C GLY A 74 3.54 6.17 4.13
N CYS A 75 2.67 6.79 4.92
CA CYS A 75 2.78 6.90 6.38
C CYS A 75 3.94 7.77 6.93
N THR A 76 4.68 8.51 6.11
CA THR A 76 5.66 9.48 6.62
C THR A 76 5.52 10.85 5.94
N PHE A 77 6.19 11.86 6.47
CA PHE A 77 6.13 13.23 6.00
C PHE A 77 7.48 13.91 6.22
N ALA A 78 7.72 14.98 5.47
CA ALA A 78 8.88 15.84 5.64
C ALA A 78 8.43 17.26 5.96
N LEU A 79 9.06 17.86 6.98
CA LEU A 79 8.99 19.29 7.23
C LEU A 79 10.22 19.93 6.62
N ILE A 80 10.03 20.87 5.70
CA ILE A 80 11.14 21.54 5.01
C ILE A 80 11.06 23.05 5.19
N ASP A 81 12.22 23.71 5.21
CA ASP A 81 12.34 25.15 4.97
C ASP A 81 12.69 25.40 3.49
N GLU A 82 13.45 26.45 3.17
CA GLU A 82 13.90 26.72 1.79
C GLU A 82 14.98 25.75 1.29
N ALA A 83 15.77 25.14 2.19
CA ALA A 83 17.02 24.47 1.85
C ALA A 83 17.15 23.05 2.42
N ALA A 84 16.49 22.75 3.54
CA ALA A 84 16.69 21.52 4.29
C ALA A 84 15.42 21.06 5.03
N LEU A 85 15.53 19.86 5.62
CA LEU A 85 14.58 19.38 6.61
C LEU A 85 14.68 20.22 7.88
N THR A 86 13.54 20.64 8.45
CA THR A 86 13.50 21.28 9.78
C THR A 86 13.44 20.25 10.91
N HIS A 87 13.10 19.00 10.59
CA HIS A 87 13.21 17.86 11.48
C HIS A 87 13.50 16.59 10.66
N PRO A 88 14.33 15.64 11.14
CA PRO A 88 14.54 14.37 10.45
C PRO A 88 13.24 13.60 10.19
N ILE A 89 13.12 12.93 9.05
CA ILE A 89 11.89 12.21 8.66
C ILE A 89 11.65 11.07 9.65
N LEU A 90 10.48 11.07 10.31
CA LEU A 90 10.12 10.07 11.31
C LEU A 90 9.88 8.69 10.68
N ASP A 91 10.37 7.66 11.36
CA ASP A 91 9.94 6.27 11.12
C ASP A 91 8.50 6.10 11.60
N TYR A 92 7.61 5.69 10.70
CA TYR A 92 6.20 5.45 11.03
C TYR A 92 5.99 4.24 11.94
N GLU A 93 7.00 3.39 12.17
CA GLU A 93 6.92 2.23 13.08
C GLU A 93 7.17 2.61 14.54
N GLN A 94 6.65 3.77 14.96
CA GLN A 94 6.78 4.31 16.31
C GLN A 94 5.43 4.73 16.89
N GLU A 95 5.18 4.32 18.12
CA GLU A 95 3.99 4.74 18.87
C GLU A 95 4.28 6.06 19.62
N PRO A 96 3.45 7.10 19.45
CA PRO A 96 3.44 8.24 20.36
C PRO A 96 3.28 7.77 21.82
N PRO A 97 4.03 8.35 22.78
CA PRO A 97 3.87 8.02 24.20
C PRO A 97 2.42 8.15 24.67
N VAL A 98 1.98 7.27 25.58
CA VAL A 98 0.57 7.10 25.97
C VAL A 98 -0.05 8.42 26.45
N GLU A 99 0.70 9.21 27.21
CA GLU A 99 0.29 10.50 27.72
C GLU A 99 0.10 11.55 26.62
N ILE A 100 0.88 11.48 25.53
CA ILE A 100 0.72 12.34 24.35
C ILE A 100 -0.44 11.84 23.50
N ALA A 101 -0.50 10.53 23.24
CA ALA A 101 -1.59 9.88 22.51
C ALA A 101 -2.96 10.28 23.08
N ALA A 102 -3.10 10.29 24.42
CA ALA A 102 -4.33 10.72 25.09
C ALA A 102 -4.74 12.17 24.79
N ARG A 103 -3.81 13.06 24.44
CA ARG A 103 -4.08 14.47 24.08
C ARG A 103 -4.33 14.66 22.59
N ILE A 104 -3.64 13.90 21.73
CA ILE A 104 -3.70 14.08 20.27
C ILE A 104 -4.81 13.26 19.63
N ASP A 105 -5.14 12.08 20.16
CA ASP A 105 -6.09 11.16 19.53
C ASP A 105 -7.51 11.75 19.49
N GLY A 106 -7.86 12.62 20.44
CA GLY A 106 -9.14 13.36 20.43
C GLY A 106 -9.22 14.47 19.37
N ARG A 107 -8.11 14.79 18.69
CA ARG A 107 -8.05 15.77 17.59
C ARG A 107 -8.17 15.12 16.21
N ILE A 108 -8.11 13.79 16.15
CA ILE A 108 -8.24 13.04 14.90
C ILE A 108 -9.69 13.19 14.39
N PRO A 109 -9.91 13.46 13.09
CA PRO A 109 -11.25 13.58 12.52
C PRO A 109 -12.06 12.29 12.63
N ASP A 110 -13.38 12.43 12.48
CA ASP A 110 -14.25 11.25 12.39
C ASP A 110 -13.89 10.39 11.16
N PHE A 111 -14.06 9.08 11.29
CA PHE A 111 -13.91 8.15 10.18
C PHE A 111 -14.83 8.50 9.01
N ALA A 112 -16.06 8.98 9.26
CA ALA A 112 -17.00 9.34 8.20
C ALA A 112 -16.50 10.51 7.31
N GLU A 113 -15.59 11.33 7.82
CA GLU A 113 -14.99 12.44 7.08
C GLU A 113 -13.85 11.95 6.17
N THR A 114 -12.90 11.22 6.75
CA THR A 114 -11.62 10.88 6.10
C THR A 114 -11.57 9.46 5.55
N PHE A 115 -12.45 8.58 6.04
CA PHE A 115 -12.37 7.12 5.88
C PHE A 115 -11.01 6.54 6.24
N SER A 116 -10.30 7.20 7.15
CA SER A 116 -9.01 6.78 7.67
C SER A 116 -9.24 6.24 9.09
N PRO A 117 -9.16 4.93 9.33
CA PRO A 117 -9.28 4.38 10.67
C PRO A 117 -8.06 4.80 11.49
N ARG A 118 -8.22 4.82 12.82
CA ARG A 118 -7.08 4.98 13.73
C ARG A 118 -6.27 3.70 13.74
N LEU A 119 -5.10 3.77 13.14
CA LEU A 119 -4.13 2.69 13.06
C LEU A 119 -3.07 2.85 14.18
N PRO A 120 -2.43 1.76 14.62
CA PRO A 120 -1.34 1.83 15.59
C PRO A 120 -0.11 2.52 15.00
N LEU A 121 0.85 2.86 15.88
CA LEU A 121 2.11 3.51 15.51
C LEU A 121 1.88 4.84 14.76
N GLY A 122 2.71 5.13 13.76
CA GLY A 122 2.60 6.25 12.84
C GLY A 122 1.94 5.91 11.51
N PHE A 123 1.17 4.81 11.42
CA PHE A 123 0.52 4.42 10.15
C PHE A 123 -0.51 5.43 9.64
N ASN A 124 -0.99 6.34 10.51
CA ASN A 124 -1.61 7.60 10.07
C ASN A 124 -0.63 8.74 10.30
N TYR A 125 -0.04 9.28 9.24
CA TYR A 125 1.01 10.29 9.42
C TYR A 125 0.49 11.64 9.94
N GLY A 126 -0.81 11.95 9.80
CA GLY A 126 -1.41 13.10 10.49
C GLY A 126 -1.39 12.97 12.02
N ARG A 127 -1.51 11.74 12.56
CA ARG A 127 -1.32 11.48 14.00
C ARG A 127 0.14 11.66 14.41
N HIS A 128 1.07 11.27 13.54
CA HIS A 128 2.51 11.48 13.76
C HIS A 128 2.91 12.95 13.66
N MET A 129 2.26 13.73 12.79
CA MET A 129 2.39 15.19 12.75
C MET A 129 1.88 15.84 14.04
N LEU A 130 0.72 15.42 14.56
CA LEU A 130 0.22 15.88 15.87
C LEU A 130 1.20 15.55 16.99
N TRP A 131 1.77 14.34 16.98
CA TRP A 131 2.79 13.95 17.95
C TRP A 131 4.01 14.85 17.87
N LEU A 132 4.58 15.03 16.68
CA LEU A 132 5.76 15.87 16.48
C LEU A 132 5.48 17.32 16.90
N GLN A 133 4.30 17.87 16.58
CA GLN A 133 3.93 19.23 16.95
C GLN A 133 3.81 19.42 18.49
N GLU A 134 3.41 18.40 19.24
CA GLU A 134 3.35 18.45 20.70
C GLU A 134 4.73 18.41 21.38
N VAL A 135 5.70 17.72 20.77
CA VAL A 135 7.03 17.48 21.39
C VAL A 135 8.12 18.39 20.83
N ASP A 136 7.97 18.87 19.61
CA ASP A 136 8.86 19.79 18.91
C ASP A 136 8.05 20.78 18.06
N PRO A 137 7.35 21.74 18.70
CA PRO A 137 6.60 22.77 17.98
C PRO A 137 7.50 23.69 17.14
N ASP A 138 8.78 23.82 17.51
CA ASP A 138 9.76 24.66 16.81
C ASP A 138 10.07 24.10 15.42
N ALA A 139 10.12 22.77 15.25
CA ALA A 139 10.25 22.13 13.94
C ALA A 139 9.13 22.54 12.96
N PHE A 140 7.88 22.62 13.45
CA PHE A 140 6.76 23.13 12.65
C PHE A 140 6.88 24.63 12.41
N ALA A 141 7.22 25.41 13.44
CA ALA A 141 7.36 26.86 13.31
C ALA A 141 8.40 27.23 12.25
N ALA A 142 9.55 26.54 12.24
CA ALA A 142 10.65 26.74 11.29
C ALA A 142 10.33 26.26 9.87
N SER A 143 9.43 25.29 9.70
CA SER A 143 9.08 24.78 8.37
C SER A 143 8.45 25.87 7.51
N LYS A 144 8.55 25.74 6.20
CA LYS A 144 7.75 26.46 5.21
C LYS A 144 6.75 25.55 4.53
N SER A 145 7.08 24.26 4.40
CA SER A 145 6.21 23.31 3.74
C SER A 145 6.21 21.94 4.42
N ILE A 146 5.06 21.29 4.35
CA ILE A 146 4.85 19.89 4.72
C ILE A 146 4.74 19.10 3.41
N LEU A 147 5.64 18.14 3.21
CA LEU A 147 5.66 17.31 2.01
C LEU A 147 5.35 15.86 2.35
N GLY A 148 4.63 15.21 1.43
CA GLY A 148 4.60 13.74 1.36
C GLY A 148 5.98 13.17 1.03
N TYR A 149 6.19 11.90 1.31
CA TYR A 149 7.52 11.29 1.16
C TYR A 149 8.05 11.28 -0.29
N PRO A 150 7.27 10.89 -1.32
CA PRO A 150 7.71 11.02 -2.71
C PRO A 150 7.98 12.47 -3.11
N GLN A 151 7.14 13.40 -2.65
CA GLN A 151 7.26 14.83 -2.94
C GLN A 151 8.52 15.44 -2.32
N TYR A 152 8.88 15.01 -1.10
CA TYR A 152 10.14 15.39 -0.47
C TYR A 152 11.33 15.02 -1.36
N TRP A 153 11.36 13.80 -1.90
CA TRP A 153 12.45 13.36 -2.77
C TRP A 153 12.45 14.07 -4.12
N SER A 154 11.30 14.27 -4.75
CA SER A 154 11.20 15.10 -5.95
C SER A 154 11.76 16.51 -5.70
N TRP A 155 11.41 17.14 -4.58
CA TRP A 155 11.94 18.44 -4.18
C TRP A 155 13.45 18.39 -3.93
N ARG A 156 13.91 17.41 -3.14
CA ARG A 156 15.32 17.24 -2.76
C ARG A 156 16.24 17.05 -3.96
N LEU A 157 15.71 16.50 -5.05
CA LEU A 157 16.44 16.21 -6.29
C LEU A 157 16.38 17.38 -7.30
N GLY A 158 15.69 18.48 -7.00
CA GLY A 158 15.64 19.69 -7.84
C GLY A 158 14.23 20.09 -8.33
N GLY A 159 13.18 19.44 -7.84
CA GLY A 159 11.79 19.84 -8.06
C GLY A 159 11.37 21.01 -7.16
N ARG A 160 10.31 21.73 -7.52
CA ARG A 160 9.63 22.64 -6.58
C ARG A 160 8.78 21.86 -5.58
N ALA A 161 8.53 22.47 -4.41
CA ALA A 161 7.63 21.92 -3.40
C ALA A 161 6.19 21.86 -3.94
N VAL A 162 5.58 20.68 -3.91
CA VAL A 162 4.22 20.40 -4.38
C VAL A 162 3.54 19.38 -3.47
N SER A 163 2.22 19.36 -3.48
CA SER A 163 1.42 18.29 -2.88
C SER A 163 0.93 17.33 -3.96
N GLU A 164 0.69 16.08 -3.59
CA GLU A 164 0.08 15.08 -4.47
C GLU A 164 -1.03 14.35 -3.71
N VAL A 165 -2.20 14.26 -4.36
CA VAL A 165 -3.45 13.85 -3.71
C VAL A 165 -3.46 12.38 -3.32
N SER A 166 -2.86 11.51 -4.14
CA SER A 166 -2.85 10.07 -3.90
C SER A 166 -2.04 9.71 -2.64
N TYR A 167 -0.99 10.48 -2.35
CA TYR A 167 -0.22 10.34 -1.12
C TYR A 167 -1.01 10.82 0.12
N LEU A 168 -1.67 11.98 0.01
CA LEU A 168 -2.54 12.51 1.07
C LEU A 168 -3.72 11.60 1.36
N GLY A 169 -4.25 10.93 0.35
CA GLY A 169 -5.33 9.96 0.49
C GLY A 169 -4.94 8.63 1.16
N CYS A 170 -3.65 8.37 1.41
CA CYS A 170 -3.19 7.12 2.03
C CYS A 170 -3.41 7.14 3.55
N HIS A 171 -4.68 6.96 3.97
CA HIS A 171 -5.12 6.86 5.38
C HIS A 171 -4.35 7.80 6.33
N SER A 172 -4.23 9.07 5.95
CA SER A 172 -3.38 10.05 6.62
C SER A 172 -4.07 10.82 7.73
N HIS A 173 -5.41 10.78 7.76
CA HIS A 173 -6.30 11.75 8.41
C HIS A 173 -6.26 13.18 7.86
N LEU A 174 -5.47 13.48 6.82
CA LEU A 174 -5.29 14.84 6.28
C LEU A 174 -6.18 15.15 5.08
N TRP A 175 -6.83 14.15 4.49
CA TRP A 175 -7.66 14.29 3.30
C TRP A 175 -9.08 13.81 3.57
N ALA A 176 -10.06 14.54 3.04
CA ALA A 176 -11.48 14.19 3.10
C ALA A 176 -11.96 13.79 1.68
N PRO A 177 -12.04 12.48 1.37
CA PRO A 177 -12.27 12.02 0.00
C PRO A 177 -13.57 12.51 -0.65
N ARG A 178 -14.62 12.75 0.15
CA ARG A 178 -15.91 13.24 -0.35
C ARG A 178 -15.87 14.71 -0.78
N SER A 179 -15.20 15.56 0.01
CA SER A 179 -15.04 16.99 -0.34
C SER A 179 -13.95 17.20 -1.38
N ARG A 180 -13.05 16.22 -1.56
CA ARG A 180 -11.84 16.34 -2.39
C ARG A 180 -11.01 17.55 -1.96
N ASP A 181 -10.89 17.73 -0.66
CA ASP A 181 -10.09 18.77 -0.01
C ASP A 181 -9.42 18.20 1.24
N PHE A 182 -8.55 18.99 1.86
CA PHE A 182 -8.00 18.68 3.17
C PHE A 182 -9.10 18.44 4.21
N SER A 183 -8.78 17.61 5.19
CA SER A 183 -9.67 17.34 6.33
C SER A 183 -9.67 18.50 7.33
N SER A 184 -10.65 18.46 8.22
CA SER A 184 -10.80 19.33 9.38
C SER A 184 -9.56 19.37 10.27
N LEU A 185 -8.74 18.32 10.29
CA LEU A 185 -7.49 18.29 11.05
C LEU A 185 -6.47 19.30 10.52
N VAL A 186 -6.32 19.40 9.19
CA VAL A 186 -5.37 20.32 8.55
C VAL A 186 -5.72 21.76 8.89
N ASP A 187 -7.01 22.09 8.85
CA ASP A 187 -7.51 23.42 9.16
C ASP A 187 -7.40 23.72 10.67
N ALA A 188 -7.79 22.78 11.53
CA ALA A 188 -7.73 22.94 12.98
C ALA A 188 -6.30 23.14 13.52
N GLN A 189 -5.28 22.56 12.86
CA GLN A 189 -3.87 22.73 13.24
C GLN A 189 -3.17 23.88 12.49
N GLY A 190 -3.86 24.59 11.60
CA GLY A 190 -3.27 25.67 10.80
C GLY A 190 -2.20 25.19 9.82
N TRP A 191 -2.31 23.94 9.35
CA TRP A 191 -1.33 23.35 8.44
C TRP A 191 -1.58 23.69 6.97
N ARG A 192 -2.78 24.16 6.61
CA ARG A 192 -3.16 24.43 5.21
C ARG A 192 -2.17 25.36 4.50
N ASP A 193 -1.74 26.44 5.16
CA ASP A 193 -0.79 27.41 4.59
C ASP A 193 0.62 26.84 4.40
N ARG A 194 0.91 25.68 5.00
CA ARG A 194 2.17 24.93 4.86
C ARG A 194 2.04 23.79 3.86
N MET A 195 0.85 23.51 3.32
CA MET A 195 0.67 22.50 2.27
C MET A 195 0.88 23.17 0.91
N PRO A 196 1.89 22.77 0.12
CA PRO A 196 2.11 23.37 -1.20
C PRO A 196 0.94 23.11 -2.16
N ALA A 197 0.92 23.85 -3.27
CA ALA A 197 -0.03 23.64 -4.35
C ALA A 197 -0.01 22.21 -4.87
N PHE A 198 -1.18 21.68 -5.21
CA PHE A 198 -1.32 20.35 -5.79
C PHE A 198 -0.81 20.30 -7.22
N GLU A 199 -0.04 19.26 -7.51
CA GLU A 199 0.30 18.85 -8.87
C GLU A 199 -0.08 17.39 -9.05
N ARG A 200 -0.47 17.02 -10.27
CA ARG A 200 -0.75 15.61 -10.58
C ARG A 200 0.53 14.78 -10.48
N ALA A 201 0.43 13.54 -10.01
CA ALA A 201 1.51 12.58 -10.13
C ALA A 201 2.00 12.47 -11.58
N GLY A 202 3.32 12.45 -11.78
CA GLY A 202 3.96 12.42 -13.09
C GLY A 202 4.16 13.80 -13.73
N SER A 203 3.52 14.89 -13.29
CA SER A 203 3.79 16.23 -13.84
C SER A 203 5.25 16.65 -13.65
N VAL A 204 5.85 17.35 -14.61
CA VAL A 204 7.21 17.89 -14.45
C VAL A 204 7.18 19.08 -13.48
N VAL A 205 7.90 18.97 -12.37
CA VAL A 205 7.95 19.96 -11.29
C VAL A 205 9.29 20.66 -11.15
N GLY A 206 10.29 20.25 -11.93
CA GLY A 206 11.60 20.88 -11.98
C GLY A 206 12.55 20.16 -12.90
N GLN A 207 13.81 20.52 -12.81
CA GLN A 207 14.89 19.99 -13.64
C GLN A 207 16.18 19.93 -12.83
N GLY A 208 16.95 18.85 -12.99
CA GLY A 208 18.20 18.63 -12.27
C GLY A 208 19.35 18.24 -13.19
N HIS A 209 20.58 18.60 -12.82
CA HIS A 209 21.77 18.10 -13.50
C HIS A 209 22.38 16.96 -12.69
N PHE A 210 22.58 15.82 -13.35
CA PHE A 210 23.14 14.62 -12.73
C PHE A 210 24.21 14.03 -13.66
N GLY A 211 25.26 13.46 -13.07
CA GLY A 211 26.35 12.87 -13.84
C GLY A 211 27.03 13.88 -14.79
N GLY A 212 27.46 13.39 -15.94
CA GLY A 212 28.05 14.17 -17.03
C GLY A 212 27.04 14.66 -18.08
N ALA A 213 25.74 14.65 -17.79
CA ALA A 213 24.73 15.04 -18.77
C ALA A 213 24.83 16.52 -19.18
N ALA A 214 24.88 16.75 -20.50
CA ALA A 214 24.88 18.10 -21.07
C ALA A 214 23.51 18.80 -20.99
N ARG A 215 22.43 18.04 -20.80
CA ARG A 215 21.06 18.56 -20.64
C ARG A 215 20.53 18.20 -19.26
N PRO A 216 19.71 19.06 -18.64
CA PRO A 216 19.07 18.71 -17.39
C PRO A 216 18.02 17.60 -17.60
N VAL A 217 17.86 16.77 -16.57
CA VAL A 217 16.87 15.71 -16.46
C VAL A 217 15.57 16.30 -15.89
N ALA A 218 14.43 15.97 -16.50
CA ALA A 218 13.13 16.39 -15.99
C ALA A 218 12.82 15.70 -14.66
N ILE A 219 12.37 16.44 -13.65
CA ILE A 219 11.98 15.89 -12.35
C ILE A 219 10.46 15.87 -12.29
N HIS A 220 9.90 14.68 -12.12
CA HIS A 220 8.46 14.46 -12.07
C HIS A 220 7.96 14.48 -10.62
N ASN A 221 6.72 14.92 -10.42
CA ASN A 221 6.03 14.83 -9.15
C ASN A 221 5.80 13.37 -8.80
N GLY A 222 6.33 12.94 -7.65
CA GLY A 222 6.25 11.55 -7.22
C GLY A 222 4.83 11.07 -6.88
N VAL A 223 4.72 9.78 -6.54
CA VAL A 223 3.45 9.10 -6.30
C VAL A 223 3.58 8.10 -5.14
N HIS A 224 2.48 7.81 -4.46
CA HIS A 224 2.40 6.70 -3.51
C HIS A 224 2.52 5.34 -4.22
N ASP A 225 3.33 4.42 -3.69
CA ASP A 225 3.64 3.12 -4.32
C ASP A 225 2.42 2.31 -4.76
N SER A 226 1.40 2.20 -3.90
CA SER A 226 0.20 1.41 -4.14
C SER A 226 -0.69 2.07 -5.19
N ASN A 227 -0.69 3.40 -5.26
CA ASN A 227 -1.40 4.15 -6.30
C ASN A 227 -0.68 4.06 -7.65
N ALA A 228 0.65 3.98 -7.65
CA ALA A 228 1.41 3.71 -8.86
C ALA A 228 1.05 2.32 -9.41
N ALA A 229 1.06 1.29 -8.57
CA ALA A 229 0.66 -0.06 -8.96
C ALA A 229 -0.80 -0.12 -9.48
N LEU A 230 -1.73 0.60 -8.82
CA LEU A 230 -3.11 0.72 -9.30
C LEU A 230 -3.18 1.39 -10.68
N HIS A 231 -2.41 2.47 -10.90
CA HIS A 231 -2.36 3.18 -12.19
C HIS A 231 -1.88 2.28 -13.33
N ALA A 232 -0.90 1.41 -13.06
CA ALA A 232 -0.37 0.45 -14.04
C ALA A 232 -1.45 -0.45 -14.65
N TYR A 233 -2.50 -0.78 -13.89
CA TYR A 233 -3.63 -1.58 -14.36
C TYR A 233 -4.76 -0.73 -14.95
N ARG A 234 -5.10 0.41 -14.33
CA ARG A 234 -6.22 1.26 -14.79
C ARG A 234 -6.00 1.84 -16.18
N ARG A 235 -4.75 2.14 -16.54
CA ARG A 235 -4.38 2.65 -17.86
C ARG A 235 -4.57 1.65 -19.01
N GLN A 236 -4.81 0.37 -18.71
CA GLN A 236 -4.95 -0.69 -19.72
C GLN A 236 -6.39 -0.86 -20.23
N GLU A 237 -7.31 0.03 -19.84
CA GLU A 237 -8.70 0.06 -20.33
C GLU A 237 -9.48 -1.26 -20.14
N LEU A 238 -9.15 -2.01 -19.09
CA LEU A 238 -9.79 -3.30 -18.74
C LEU A 238 -11.24 -3.16 -18.22
N GLY A 239 -11.82 -1.95 -18.29
CA GLY A 239 -13.07 -1.59 -17.63
C GLY A 239 -12.91 -1.42 -16.11
N PRO A 240 -14.01 -1.43 -15.34
CA PRO A 240 -13.94 -1.41 -13.89
C PRO A 240 -13.23 -2.67 -13.37
N VAL A 241 -12.24 -2.48 -12.50
CA VAL A 241 -11.43 -3.56 -11.94
C VAL A 241 -11.32 -3.43 -10.42
N THR A 242 -11.22 -4.57 -9.74
CA THR A 242 -10.75 -4.68 -8.36
C THR A 242 -9.33 -5.24 -8.38
N VAL A 243 -8.40 -4.60 -7.68
CA VAL A 243 -7.01 -5.08 -7.58
C VAL A 243 -6.81 -5.74 -6.21
N VAL A 244 -6.28 -6.96 -6.21
CA VAL A 244 -5.85 -7.70 -5.02
C VAL A 244 -4.33 -7.79 -5.06
N SER A 245 -3.65 -6.93 -4.31
CA SER A 245 -2.20 -7.01 -4.14
C SER A 245 -1.86 -7.95 -2.98
N THR A 246 -0.95 -8.89 -3.20
CA THR A 246 -0.60 -9.95 -2.26
C THR A 246 0.87 -9.92 -1.87
N GLY A 247 1.17 -9.25 -0.76
CA GLY A 247 2.51 -9.22 -0.14
C GLY A 247 2.41 -9.53 1.35
N THR A 248 3.27 -8.88 2.15
CA THR A 248 3.14 -8.90 3.62
C THR A 248 1.72 -8.54 4.06
N TRP A 249 1.16 -7.51 3.43
CA TRP A 249 -0.25 -7.18 3.46
C TRP A 249 -0.92 -7.69 2.19
N VAL A 250 -2.15 -8.15 2.35
CA VAL A 250 -3.09 -8.29 1.26
C VAL A 250 -3.96 -7.05 1.27
N ILE A 251 -4.02 -6.35 0.13
CA ILE A 251 -4.75 -5.09 -0.05
C ILE A 251 -5.71 -5.29 -1.21
N VAL A 252 -7.00 -5.11 -0.96
CA VAL A 252 -8.06 -5.22 -1.96
C VAL A 252 -8.62 -3.83 -2.23
N LEU A 253 -8.42 -3.32 -3.43
CA LEU A 253 -8.84 -1.98 -3.87
C LEU A 253 -9.99 -2.11 -4.85
N ASN A 254 -11.15 -1.52 -4.53
CA ASN A 254 -12.32 -1.52 -5.40
C ASN A 254 -12.91 -0.09 -5.53
N PRO A 255 -12.53 0.67 -6.58
CA PRO A 255 -13.05 2.01 -6.83
C PRO A 255 -14.59 2.11 -6.87
N ASP A 256 -15.29 1.04 -7.24
CA ASP A 256 -16.76 1.03 -7.37
C ASP A 256 -17.50 0.73 -6.07
N CYS A 257 -16.79 0.45 -4.97
CA CYS A 257 -17.43 0.22 -3.69
C CYS A 257 -18.04 1.53 -3.15
N PRO A 258 -19.32 1.55 -2.75
CA PRO A 258 -19.89 2.72 -2.09
C PRO A 258 -19.15 3.04 -0.79
N LEU A 259 -18.80 4.31 -0.57
CA LEU A 259 -18.11 4.75 0.64
C LEU A 259 -18.89 4.42 1.93
N ASP A 260 -20.23 4.41 1.86
CA ASP A 260 -21.11 4.08 3.00
C ASP A 260 -21.08 2.59 3.37
N ALA A 261 -20.48 1.73 2.54
CA ALA A 261 -20.29 0.31 2.85
C ALA A 261 -19.05 0.06 3.72
N LEU A 262 -18.20 1.07 3.94
CA LEU A 262 -16.94 0.90 4.66
C LEU A 262 -17.17 0.84 6.17
N ASP A 263 -16.66 -0.22 6.78
CA ASP A 263 -16.70 -0.48 8.21
C ASP A 263 -15.32 -0.25 8.82
N ARG A 264 -15.22 0.79 9.66
CA ARG A 264 -13.97 1.19 10.33
C ARG A 264 -13.37 0.08 11.21
N ASP A 265 -14.19 -0.84 11.70
CA ASP A 265 -13.77 -1.90 12.61
C ASP A 265 -13.29 -3.16 11.84
N ARG A 266 -13.34 -3.13 10.50
CA ARG A 266 -12.94 -4.22 9.58
C ARG A 266 -11.73 -3.88 8.71
N ASP A 267 -10.90 -2.94 9.14
CA ASP A 267 -9.70 -2.49 8.41
C ASP A 267 -10.03 -2.05 6.96
N MET A 268 -11.20 -1.41 6.83
CA MET A 268 -11.67 -0.76 5.62
C MET A 268 -11.36 0.73 5.67
N LEU A 269 -10.91 1.28 4.55
CA LEU A 269 -10.48 2.67 4.43
C LEU A 269 -10.65 3.16 2.99
N VAL A 270 -10.39 4.45 2.76
CA VAL A 270 -10.34 5.03 1.40
C VAL A 270 -8.92 5.50 1.13
N ASN A 271 -8.31 4.93 0.08
CA ASN A 271 -7.19 5.55 -0.61
C ASN A 271 -7.71 6.56 -1.64
N VAL A 272 -6.84 7.36 -2.25
CA VAL A 272 -7.22 8.24 -3.35
C VAL A 272 -6.29 7.98 -4.53
N ASP A 273 -6.85 7.86 -5.73
CA ASP A 273 -6.05 7.68 -6.95
C ASP A 273 -5.37 8.98 -7.39
N VAL A 274 -4.50 8.88 -8.39
CA VAL A 274 -3.75 10.01 -8.96
C VAL A 274 -4.62 11.09 -9.62
N ASP A 275 -5.88 10.78 -9.91
CA ASP A 275 -6.86 11.71 -10.48
C ASP A 275 -7.82 12.27 -9.39
N GLY A 276 -7.56 11.96 -8.12
CA GLY A 276 -8.30 12.44 -6.97
C GLY A 276 -9.62 11.70 -6.71
N GLY A 277 -9.83 10.54 -7.34
CA GLY A 277 -10.98 9.66 -7.13
C GLY A 277 -10.80 8.77 -5.90
N PRO A 278 -11.85 8.56 -5.09
CA PRO A 278 -11.76 7.67 -3.93
C PRO A 278 -11.56 6.23 -4.39
N VAL A 279 -10.68 5.53 -3.70
CA VAL A 279 -10.37 4.11 -3.88
C VAL A 279 -10.63 3.39 -2.57
N PRO A 280 -11.89 2.98 -2.32
CA PRO A 280 -12.23 2.07 -1.24
C PRO A 280 -11.27 0.90 -1.19
N THR A 281 -10.81 0.58 0.01
CA THR A 281 -9.79 -0.42 0.25
C THR A 281 -10.11 -1.21 1.51
N ILE A 282 -9.84 -2.51 1.48
CA ILE A 282 -9.86 -3.39 2.65
C ILE A 282 -8.57 -4.19 2.70
N ARG A 283 -8.02 -4.42 3.89
CA ARG A 283 -6.68 -5.02 4.04
C ARG A 283 -6.64 -6.05 5.15
N PHE A 284 -5.67 -6.95 5.11
CA PHE A 284 -5.24 -7.80 6.23
C PHE A 284 -3.79 -8.27 6.02
N MET A 285 -3.12 -8.79 7.04
CA MET A 285 -1.70 -9.16 6.95
C MET A 285 -1.50 -10.55 6.31
N GLY A 286 -2.09 -10.80 5.13
CA GLY A 286 -2.17 -12.14 4.54
C GLY A 286 -0.84 -12.86 4.37
N GLY A 287 0.25 -12.15 4.00
CA GLY A 287 1.58 -12.78 3.90
C GLY A 287 2.17 -13.17 5.25
N ARG A 288 1.93 -12.35 6.28
CA ARG A 288 2.36 -12.67 7.65
C ARG A 288 1.58 -13.85 8.22
N GLU A 289 0.26 -13.81 8.05
CA GLU A 289 -0.61 -14.89 8.50
C GLU A 289 -0.33 -16.20 7.75
N PHE A 290 -0.06 -16.13 6.44
CA PHE A 290 0.40 -17.27 5.66
C PHE A 290 1.66 -17.88 6.28
N ALA A 291 2.70 -17.06 6.52
CA ALA A 291 3.96 -17.55 7.10
C ALA A 291 3.77 -18.18 8.49
N THR A 292 2.89 -17.61 9.33
CA THR A 292 2.58 -18.18 10.64
C THR A 292 1.84 -19.53 10.53
N ILE A 293 0.83 -19.62 9.66
CA ILE A 293 0.04 -20.86 9.50
C ILE A 293 0.90 -21.95 8.85
N SER A 294 1.66 -21.60 7.81
CA SER A 294 2.50 -22.53 7.04
C SER A 294 3.80 -22.93 7.73
N ASP A 295 4.12 -22.31 8.87
CA ASP A 295 5.40 -22.48 9.57
C ASP A 295 6.62 -22.10 8.69
N GLY A 296 6.49 -21.00 7.95
CA GLY A 296 7.56 -20.45 7.12
C GLY A 296 7.78 -21.16 5.78
N TRP A 297 6.82 -21.96 5.31
CA TRP A 297 6.91 -22.69 4.04
C TRP A 297 7.31 -21.80 2.85
N GLN A 298 8.27 -22.26 2.03
CA GLN A 298 8.78 -21.57 0.84
C GLN A 298 8.64 -22.38 -0.47
N GLY A 299 8.13 -23.62 -0.39
CA GLY A 299 8.00 -24.51 -1.54
C GLY A 299 6.71 -24.29 -2.34
N GLU A 300 6.60 -24.98 -3.48
CA GLU A 300 5.36 -25.05 -4.24
C GLU A 300 4.27 -25.78 -3.45
N ILE A 301 3.02 -25.31 -3.56
CA ILE A 301 1.84 -25.96 -2.97
C ILE A 301 1.11 -26.70 -4.09
N ALA A 302 1.23 -28.02 -4.13
CA ALA A 302 0.59 -28.82 -5.17
C ALA A 302 -0.93 -28.96 -4.95
N GLY A 303 -1.71 -28.84 -6.03
CA GLY A 303 -3.18 -28.96 -6.00
C GLY A 303 -3.72 -30.21 -5.27
N PRO A 304 -3.13 -31.42 -5.42
CA PRO A 304 -3.56 -32.61 -4.67
C PRO A 304 -3.45 -32.46 -3.15
N VAL A 305 -2.49 -31.69 -2.63
CA VAL A 305 -2.37 -31.42 -1.19
C VAL A 305 -3.53 -30.54 -0.72
N VAL A 306 -3.90 -29.53 -1.52
CA VAL A 306 -5.07 -28.69 -1.25
C VAL A 306 -6.35 -29.51 -1.22
N GLN A 307 -6.52 -30.47 -2.14
CA GLN A 307 -7.67 -31.37 -2.13
C GLN A 307 -7.74 -32.21 -0.84
N ARG A 308 -6.61 -32.79 -0.38
CA ARG A 308 -6.58 -33.57 0.88
C ARG A 308 -7.00 -32.73 2.09
N VAL A 309 -6.56 -31.47 2.15
CA VAL A 309 -6.95 -30.55 3.24
C VAL A 309 -8.44 -30.24 3.22
N ILE A 310 -9.01 -30.02 2.03
CA ILE A 310 -10.46 -29.80 1.86
C ILE A 310 -11.24 -31.04 2.32
N ASP A 311 -10.85 -32.23 1.85
CA ASP A 311 -11.54 -33.49 2.17
C ASP A 311 -11.45 -33.82 3.67
N ALA A 312 -10.33 -33.46 4.32
CA ALA A 312 -10.12 -33.64 5.76
C ALA A 312 -10.77 -32.55 6.62
N GLY A 313 -11.29 -31.47 6.04
CA GLY A 313 -11.90 -30.35 6.76
C GLY A 313 -10.94 -29.60 7.68
N ILE A 314 -9.64 -29.56 7.35
CA ILE A 314 -8.63 -28.87 8.18
C ILE A 314 -8.64 -27.40 7.83
N MET A 315 -8.92 -26.52 8.79
CA MET A 315 -9.09 -25.08 8.57
C MET A 315 -8.20 -24.26 9.48
N ALA A 316 -7.66 -23.16 8.97
CA ALA A 316 -7.19 -22.05 9.80
C ALA A 316 -8.33 -21.03 9.96
N LEU A 317 -8.61 -20.63 11.19
CA LEU A 317 -9.64 -19.66 11.54
C LEU A 317 -8.97 -18.37 12.05
N PRO A 318 -9.43 -17.18 11.60
CA PRO A 318 -8.80 -15.90 11.90
C PRO A 318 -8.88 -15.51 13.38
N SER A 319 -7.97 -14.66 13.89
CA SER A 319 -6.90 -13.97 13.16
C SER A 319 -5.50 -14.38 13.64
N PHE A 320 -4.54 -14.56 12.72
CA PHE A 320 -3.14 -14.88 13.06
C PHE A 320 -2.25 -13.64 13.15
N ALA A 321 -2.77 -12.45 12.83
CA ALA A 321 -2.09 -11.17 12.96
C ALA A 321 -3.05 -10.06 13.42
N PRO A 322 -2.55 -8.95 13.98
CA PRO A 322 -3.37 -7.77 14.27
C PRO A 322 -3.97 -7.15 13.00
N GLY A 323 -5.15 -6.52 13.13
CA GLY A 323 -5.86 -5.87 12.01
C GLY A 323 -6.79 -6.81 11.24
N GLY A 324 -7.20 -6.38 10.06
CA GLY A 324 -8.01 -7.17 9.12
C GLY A 324 -9.53 -7.17 9.36
N PRO A 325 -10.30 -7.75 8.41
CA PRO A 325 -11.76 -7.78 8.46
C PRO A 325 -12.36 -8.60 9.61
N MET A 326 -11.54 -9.42 10.25
CA MET A 326 -11.91 -10.37 11.30
C MET A 326 -11.07 -10.13 12.56
N SER A 327 -10.84 -8.86 12.90
CA SER A 327 -10.04 -8.42 14.04
C SER A 327 -10.62 -8.89 15.40
N GLY A 328 -9.80 -8.87 16.45
CA GLY A 328 -10.22 -9.18 17.83
C GLY A 328 -10.37 -10.67 18.16
N ARG A 329 -9.86 -11.56 17.30
CA ARG A 329 -9.91 -13.02 17.47
C ARG A 329 -8.52 -13.64 17.47
N SER A 330 -8.30 -14.64 18.29
CA SER A 330 -7.07 -15.44 18.28
C SER A 330 -7.19 -16.57 17.27
N GLY A 331 -6.25 -16.59 16.31
CA GLY A 331 -6.19 -17.59 15.26
C GLY A 331 -5.98 -18.99 15.80
N ARG A 332 -6.59 -19.98 15.16
CA ARG A 332 -6.46 -21.39 15.53
C ARG A 332 -6.65 -22.31 14.34
N LEU A 333 -6.06 -23.49 14.41
CA LEU A 333 -6.38 -24.59 13.51
C LEU A 333 -7.61 -25.35 14.03
N ALA A 334 -8.45 -25.81 13.11
CA ALA A 334 -9.59 -26.68 13.35
C ALA A 334 -9.47 -27.95 12.48
N GLY A 335 -10.03 -29.06 12.95
CA GLY A 335 -9.82 -30.38 12.35
C GLY A 335 -8.65 -31.12 13.00
N ARG A 336 -8.16 -32.17 12.33
CA ARG A 336 -6.96 -32.90 12.78
C ARG A 336 -5.69 -32.08 12.55
N THR A 337 -4.60 -32.45 13.22
CA THR A 337 -3.29 -31.84 12.99
C THR A 337 -2.82 -32.10 11.55
N PRO A 338 -2.50 -31.05 10.77
CA PRO A 338 -1.91 -31.18 9.44
C PRO A 338 -0.41 -31.54 9.50
N ASP A 339 0.09 -32.23 8.48
CA ASP A 339 1.54 -32.32 8.22
C ASP A 339 2.10 -31.01 7.62
N ALA A 340 3.40 -30.97 7.30
CA ALA A 340 4.05 -29.76 6.80
C ALA A 340 3.49 -29.25 5.45
N GLU A 341 3.21 -30.14 4.50
CA GLU A 341 2.63 -29.76 3.20
C GLU A 341 1.18 -29.31 3.37
N GLU A 342 0.42 -30.03 4.20
CA GLU A 342 -0.96 -29.70 4.54
C GLU A 342 -1.03 -28.33 5.24
N ARG A 343 -0.07 -27.97 6.11
CA ARG A 343 -0.02 -26.63 6.72
C ARG A 343 0.11 -25.52 5.69
N ALA A 344 0.94 -25.72 4.66
CA ALA A 344 1.07 -24.75 3.56
C ALA A 344 -0.24 -24.63 2.77
N ALA A 345 -0.89 -25.75 2.46
CA ALA A 345 -2.20 -25.75 1.80
C ALA A 345 -3.31 -25.11 2.65
N VAL A 346 -3.34 -25.35 3.96
CA VAL A 346 -4.26 -24.68 4.90
C VAL A 346 -4.02 -23.17 4.91
N ALA A 347 -2.76 -22.73 4.91
CA ALA A 347 -2.40 -21.31 4.85
C ALA A 347 -2.87 -20.65 3.54
N LEU A 348 -2.69 -21.32 2.41
CA LEU A 348 -3.17 -20.82 1.11
C LEU A 348 -4.70 -20.73 1.06
N LEU A 349 -5.40 -21.77 1.50
CA LEU A 349 -6.88 -21.77 1.58
C LEU A 349 -7.38 -20.66 2.51
N TYR A 350 -6.70 -20.43 3.63
CA TYR A 350 -7.02 -19.34 4.55
C TYR A 350 -6.92 -17.97 3.86
N VAL A 351 -5.82 -17.70 3.18
CA VAL A 351 -5.63 -16.44 2.43
C VAL A 351 -6.71 -16.30 1.35
N ALA A 352 -7.00 -17.36 0.59
CA ALA A 352 -8.06 -17.33 -0.42
C ALA A 352 -9.43 -17.01 0.18
N LEU A 353 -9.77 -17.57 1.34
CA LEU A 353 -11.04 -17.32 2.04
C LEU A 353 -11.12 -15.92 2.64
N MET A 354 -10.01 -15.39 3.17
CA MET A 354 -9.93 -14.00 3.65
C MET A 354 -10.05 -13.00 2.49
N VAL A 355 -9.46 -13.28 1.33
CA VAL A 355 -9.65 -12.49 0.11
C VAL A 355 -11.09 -12.57 -0.38
N ASP A 356 -11.69 -13.76 -0.46
CA ASP A 356 -13.09 -13.94 -0.87
C ASP A 356 -14.06 -13.18 0.05
N LEU A 357 -13.85 -13.23 1.37
CA LEU A 357 -14.58 -12.42 2.36
C LEU A 357 -14.36 -10.91 2.12
N SER A 358 -13.13 -10.49 1.87
CA SER A 358 -12.79 -9.09 1.64
C SER A 358 -13.44 -8.55 0.37
N LEU A 359 -13.48 -9.36 -0.69
CA LEU A 359 -14.16 -9.04 -1.95
C LEU A 359 -15.68 -8.92 -1.77
N ASP A 360 -16.29 -9.69 -0.86
CA ASP A 360 -17.70 -9.52 -0.49
C ASP A 360 -17.91 -8.20 0.26
N LEU A 361 -17.11 -7.94 1.31
CA LEU A 361 -17.24 -6.75 2.15
C LEU A 361 -17.04 -5.45 1.39
N ILE A 362 -16.15 -5.45 0.40
CA ILE A 362 -15.89 -4.30 -0.47
C ILE A 362 -16.78 -4.28 -1.72
N HIS A 363 -17.85 -5.08 -1.75
CA HIS A 363 -18.84 -5.13 -2.82
C HIS A 363 -18.22 -5.32 -4.22
N SER A 364 -17.11 -6.05 -4.33
CA SER A 364 -16.45 -6.28 -5.61
C SER A 364 -17.29 -7.20 -6.49
N LYS A 365 -17.78 -6.63 -7.61
CA LYS A 365 -18.52 -7.32 -8.68
C LYS A 365 -17.78 -7.34 -10.02
N ASN A 366 -16.63 -6.68 -10.06
CA ASN A 366 -15.87 -6.36 -11.26
C ASN A 366 -14.88 -7.47 -11.61
N THR A 367 -14.14 -7.29 -12.71
CA THR A 367 -12.96 -8.12 -12.98
C THR A 367 -11.94 -7.95 -11.86
N VAL A 368 -11.41 -9.04 -11.34
CA VAL A 368 -10.43 -9.04 -10.25
C VAL A 368 -9.04 -9.33 -10.81
N ILE A 369 -8.08 -8.44 -10.56
CA ILE A 369 -6.66 -8.66 -10.87
C ILE A 369 -5.97 -9.10 -9.58
N VAL A 370 -5.36 -10.28 -9.58
CA VAL A 370 -4.58 -10.79 -8.46
C VAL A 370 -3.09 -10.65 -8.78
N ASP A 371 -2.40 -9.86 -7.97
CA ASP A 371 -1.00 -9.52 -8.13
C ASP A 371 -0.21 -9.83 -6.85
N GLY A 372 1.10 -10.04 -6.97
CA GLY A 372 2.01 -10.27 -5.84
C GLY A 372 2.36 -11.73 -5.53
N GLY A 373 3.29 -11.89 -4.58
CA GLY A 373 4.03 -13.12 -4.36
C GLY A 373 3.23 -14.30 -3.81
N LEU A 374 2.09 -14.07 -3.14
CA LEU A 374 1.25 -15.19 -2.65
C LEU A 374 0.50 -15.89 -3.79
N ASN A 375 0.40 -15.26 -4.97
CA ASN A 375 -0.18 -15.86 -6.17
C ASN A 375 0.88 -16.48 -7.09
N THR A 376 2.09 -16.78 -6.59
CA THR A 376 3.11 -17.48 -7.38
C THR A 376 2.55 -18.81 -7.90
N GLY A 377 2.62 -19.03 -9.21
CA GLY A 377 2.03 -20.21 -9.87
C GLY A 377 0.51 -20.14 -10.11
N GLY A 378 -0.15 -19.01 -9.82
CA GLY A 378 -1.54 -18.74 -10.16
C GLY A 378 -2.60 -19.49 -9.35
N LEU A 379 -2.20 -20.32 -8.37
CA LEU A 379 -3.12 -21.18 -7.62
C LEU A 379 -4.09 -20.38 -6.74
N LEU A 380 -3.63 -19.30 -6.09
CA LEU A 380 -4.50 -18.43 -5.29
C LEU A 380 -5.62 -17.83 -6.14
N ALA A 381 -5.28 -17.26 -7.30
CA ALA A 381 -6.26 -16.71 -8.23
C ALA A 381 -7.19 -17.81 -8.79
N GLY A 382 -6.67 -19.00 -9.06
CA GLY A 382 -7.48 -20.15 -9.49
C GLY A 382 -8.52 -20.58 -8.45
N LEU A 383 -8.16 -20.60 -7.17
CA LEU A 383 -9.08 -20.86 -6.05
C LEU A 383 -10.17 -19.79 -5.97
N LEU A 384 -9.80 -18.52 -6.08
CA LEU A 384 -10.75 -17.39 -6.06
C LEU A 384 -11.71 -17.43 -7.25
N ALA A 385 -11.20 -17.70 -8.45
CA ALA A 385 -12.01 -17.87 -9.65
C ALA A 385 -13.00 -19.04 -9.53
N GLN A 386 -12.62 -20.12 -8.84
CA GLN A 386 -13.53 -21.23 -8.54
C GLN A 386 -14.61 -20.83 -7.51
N LEU A 387 -14.25 -20.05 -6.48
CA LEU A 387 -15.19 -19.57 -5.45
C LEU A 387 -16.18 -18.51 -5.97
N ARG A 388 -15.82 -17.80 -7.03
CA ARG A 388 -16.58 -16.68 -7.63
C ARG A 388 -16.79 -16.87 -9.14
N PRO A 389 -17.55 -17.89 -9.58
CA PRO A 389 -17.67 -18.26 -11.00
C PRO A 389 -18.37 -17.20 -11.87
N ALA A 390 -19.05 -16.22 -11.26
CA ALA A 390 -19.69 -15.11 -11.96
C ALA A 390 -18.74 -13.94 -12.25
N GLN A 391 -17.48 -14.01 -11.84
CA GLN A 391 -16.48 -12.94 -12.02
C GLN A 391 -15.28 -13.40 -12.83
N ALA A 392 -14.72 -12.48 -13.60
CA ALA A 392 -13.47 -12.70 -14.29
C ALA A 392 -12.29 -12.45 -13.33
N PHE A 393 -11.29 -13.32 -13.40
CA PHE A 393 -10.03 -13.16 -12.69
C PHE A 393 -8.89 -13.06 -13.70
N LEU A 394 -7.98 -12.13 -13.43
CA LEU A 394 -6.74 -11.93 -14.16
C LEU A 394 -5.56 -12.03 -13.19
N GLN A 395 -4.40 -12.43 -13.71
CA GLN A 395 -3.14 -12.46 -12.98
C GLN A 395 -2.28 -11.29 -13.42
N GLY A 396 -1.76 -10.54 -12.45
CA GLY A 396 -0.84 -9.42 -12.70
C GLY A 396 0.39 -9.86 -13.49
N ALA A 397 0.81 -9.01 -14.43
CA ALA A 397 1.91 -9.32 -15.35
C ALA A 397 3.29 -8.88 -14.83
N THR A 398 3.35 -7.83 -13.97
CA THR A 398 4.61 -7.23 -13.52
C THR A 398 4.86 -7.47 -12.03
N LEU A 399 6.06 -7.95 -11.69
CA LEU A 399 6.52 -8.08 -10.30
C LEU A 399 6.90 -6.73 -9.67
N GLU A 400 7.08 -5.68 -10.47
CA GLU A 400 7.52 -4.34 -10.04
C GLU A 400 6.44 -3.29 -10.36
N GLY A 401 5.19 -3.58 -9.96
CA GLY A 401 4.01 -2.78 -10.30
C GLY A 401 4.10 -1.31 -9.89
N SER A 402 4.67 -1.00 -8.72
CA SER A 402 4.86 0.38 -8.24
C SER A 402 5.78 1.18 -9.17
N ALA A 403 6.96 0.65 -9.46
CA ALA A 403 7.93 1.32 -10.33
C ALA A 403 7.42 1.42 -11.78
N THR A 404 6.75 0.37 -12.28
CA THR A 404 6.13 0.35 -13.62
C THR A 404 5.06 1.43 -13.76
N GLY A 405 4.17 1.56 -12.77
CA GLY A 405 3.13 2.58 -12.76
C GLY A 405 3.67 4.00 -12.63
N ALA A 406 4.71 4.20 -11.83
CA ALA A 406 5.39 5.48 -11.71
C ALA A 406 6.08 5.88 -13.04
N ALA A 407 6.75 4.94 -13.72
CA ALA A 407 7.27 5.17 -15.06
C ALA A 407 6.15 5.58 -16.02
N ALA A 408 5.04 4.82 -16.07
CA ALA A 408 3.91 5.12 -16.92
C ALA A 408 3.39 6.56 -16.74
N LEU A 409 3.21 7.01 -15.49
CA LEU A 409 2.80 8.39 -15.17
C LEU A 409 3.77 9.44 -15.73
N ALA A 410 5.07 9.18 -15.65
CA ALA A 410 6.10 10.10 -16.15
C ALA A 410 6.15 10.15 -17.68
N PHE A 411 5.93 9.02 -18.37
CA PHE A 411 5.84 9.00 -19.84
C PHE A 411 4.56 9.69 -20.33
N GLU A 412 3.41 9.42 -19.71
CA GLU A 412 2.12 9.99 -20.06
C GLU A 412 2.09 11.51 -19.92
N SER A 413 2.70 12.05 -18.86
CA SER A 413 2.69 13.50 -18.60
C SER A 413 3.42 14.32 -19.65
N VAL A 414 4.32 13.70 -20.42
CA VAL A 414 5.03 14.32 -21.55
C VAL A 414 4.50 13.84 -22.90
N GLY A 415 3.32 13.22 -22.93
CA GLY A 415 2.63 12.80 -24.15
C GLY A 415 3.31 11.62 -24.85
N ARG A 416 4.04 10.77 -24.13
CA ARG A 416 4.69 9.59 -24.69
C ARG A 416 3.98 8.32 -24.22
N GLU A 417 3.81 7.39 -25.15
CA GLU A 417 3.32 6.06 -24.82
C GLU A 417 4.34 5.28 -23.99
N PHE A 418 3.84 4.43 -23.11
CA PHE A 418 4.61 3.47 -22.32
C PHE A 418 3.93 2.11 -22.45
N ALA A 419 4.65 1.09 -22.93
CA ALA A 419 4.06 -0.23 -23.11
C ALA A 419 3.65 -0.84 -21.76
N ALA A 420 2.46 -1.43 -21.70
CA ALA A 420 1.99 -2.18 -20.55
C ALA A 420 1.99 -3.67 -20.86
N GLU A 421 2.45 -4.49 -19.93
CA GLU A 421 2.20 -5.92 -19.99
C GLU A 421 0.77 -6.21 -19.56
N VAL A 422 0.06 -6.98 -20.38
CA VAL A 422 -1.35 -7.26 -20.21
C VAL A 422 -1.53 -8.39 -19.20
N PRO A 423 -2.35 -8.22 -18.14
CA PRO A 423 -2.69 -9.29 -17.21
C PRO A 423 -3.27 -10.51 -17.92
N GLU A 424 -2.86 -11.70 -17.50
CA GLU A 424 -3.29 -12.95 -18.11
C GLU A 424 -4.61 -13.45 -17.51
N ARG A 425 -5.43 -14.13 -18.31
CA ARG A 425 -6.68 -14.71 -17.82
C ARG A 425 -6.40 -15.88 -16.89
N VAL A 426 -7.05 -15.88 -15.73
CA VAL A 426 -6.98 -16.98 -14.76
C VAL A 426 -8.06 -18.01 -15.05
N HIS A 427 -7.68 -19.28 -14.99
CA HIS A 427 -8.61 -20.40 -15.04
C HIS A 427 -8.94 -20.87 -13.62
N ALA A 428 -10.23 -21.10 -13.36
CA ALA A 428 -10.68 -21.66 -12.09
C ALA A 428 -10.02 -23.02 -11.81
N SER A 429 -9.65 -23.24 -10.55
CA SER A 429 -9.21 -24.56 -10.09
C SER A 429 -10.34 -25.58 -10.23
N ARG A 430 -9.97 -26.86 -10.17
CA ARG A 430 -10.91 -28.00 -10.31
C ARG A 430 -10.96 -28.85 -9.04
N LEU A 431 -10.96 -28.20 -7.88
CA LEU A 431 -11.02 -28.87 -6.58
C LEU A 431 -12.47 -29.26 -6.25
N THR A 432 -12.67 -30.45 -5.68
CA THR A 432 -13.99 -30.87 -5.19
C THR A 432 -14.22 -30.35 -3.77
N GLY A 433 -15.46 -29.97 -3.43
CA GLY A 433 -15.83 -29.58 -2.06
C GLY A 433 -15.45 -28.16 -1.62
N LEU A 434 -14.71 -27.39 -2.43
CA LEU A 434 -14.21 -26.05 -2.06
C LEU A 434 -15.32 -25.07 -1.60
N ALA A 435 -16.48 -25.08 -2.26
CA ALA A 435 -17.61 -24.23 -1.87
C ALA A 435 -18.23 -24.62 -0.52
N GLY A 436 -18.25 -25.92 -0.20
CA GLY A 436 -18.67 -26.43 1.11
C GLY A 436 -17.67 -26.02 2.19
N TYR A 437 -16.38 -26.22 1.91
CA TYR A 437 -15.29 -25.79 2.80
C TYR A 437 -15.34 -24.29 3.12
N ARG A 438 -15.62 -23.42 2.13
CA ARG A 438 -15.86 -21.98 2.37
C ARG A 438 -17.05 -21.76 3.30
N SER A 439 -18.16 -22.46 3.09
CA SER A 439 -19.39 -22.28 3.85
C SER A 439 -19.18 -22.65 5.32
N ASP A 440 -18.51 -23.76 5.58
CA ASP A 440 -18.13 -24.22 6.92
C ASP A 440 -17.17 -23.23 7.60
N TRP A 441 -16.15 -22.75 6.87
CA TRP A 441 -15.25 -21.73 7.37
C TRP A 441 -16.00 -20.44 7.76
N ARG A 442 -16.95 -19.98 6.92
CA ARG A 442 -17.80 -18.82 7.24
C ARG A 442 -18.67 -19.08 8.47
N ALA A 443 -19.24 -20.27 8.64
CA ALA A 443 -20.02 -20.62 9.83
C ALA A 443 -19.15 -20.56 11.10
N PHE A 444 -17.98 -21.20 11.10
CA PHE A 444 -17.06 -21.18 12.25
C PHE A 444 -16.54 -19.77 12.57
N THR A 445 -16.42 -18.92 11.56
CA THR A 445 -15.98 -17.54 11.73
C THR A 445 -17.10 -16.56 12.06
N MET A 446 -18.36 -16.79 11.72
CA MET A 446 -19.43 -15.83 12.02
C MET A 446 -20.21 -16.17 13.30
N ASP A 447 -20.30 -17.45 13.68
CA ASP A 447 -21.28 -17.94 14.68
C ASP A 447 -20.90 -17.77 16.16
N ARG A 448 -19.84 -17.02 16.51
CA ARG A 448 -19.47 -16.75 17.93
C ARG A 448 -19.72 -15.31 18.41
N GLY A 449 -20.38 -14.49 17.61
CA GLY A 449 -20.79 -13.13 17.97
C GLY A 449 -21.99 -13.02 18.92
N ILE A 450 -22.75 -14.11 19.15
CA ILE A 450 -24.02 -14.06 19.90
C ILE A 450 -23.85 -14.41 21.39
N SER A 451 -22.78 -15.10 21.80
CA SER A 451 -22.68 -15.61 23.19
C SER A 451 -22.09 -14.63 24.21
N ARG A 452 -21.59 -13.44 23.81
CA ARG A 452 -21.04 -12.44 24.77
C ARG A 452 -22.01 -11.32 25.16
N ALA A 453 -23.08 -11.07 24.39
CA ALA A 453 -24.12 -10.12 24.78
C ALA A 453 -25.10 -10.69 25.83
N ALA A 454 -25.22 -12.01 25.96
CA ALA A 454 -26.12 -12.67 26.91
C ALA A 454 -25.51 -12.93 28.30
N ALA A 455 -24.21 -12.71 28.51
CA ALA A 455 -23.52 -13.00 29.77
C ALA A 455 -23.20 -11.74 30.62
N GLY A 456 -23.53 -10.54 30.14
CA GLY A 456 -23.31 -9.27 30.87
C GLY A 456 -24.53 -8.75 31.63
N GLY A 457 -25.64 -9.49 31.64
CA GLY A 457 -26.91 -9.07 32.24
C GLY A 457 -27.39 -10.00 33.34
N ALA A 458 -26.56 -10.25 34.36
CA ALA A 458 -27.00 -10.70 35.68
C ALA A 458 -25.81 -10.80 36.65
N ARG A 459 -25.49 -9.71 37.35
CA ARG A 459 -25.37 -9.59 38.81
C ARG A 459 -24.61 -8.32 39.20
#